data_AF-A0A8S2EQ12-F1
#
_entry.id   AF-A0A8S2EQ12-F1
#
_cell.length_a   1.000
_cell.length_b   1.000
_cell.length_c   1.000
_cell.angle_alpha   90.00
_cell.angle_beta   90.00
_cell.angle_gamma   90.00
#
_symmetry.space_group_name_H-M   'P 1'
#
loop_
_entity.id
_entity.type
_entity.pdbx_description
1 polymer ?
#
loop_
_entity_poly.entity_id
_entity_poly.type
_entity_poly.pdbx_seq_one_letter_code
_entity_poly.pdbx_strand_id
1 'polypeptide(L)'
;MIQISLSNVIGYYLNKSEQYEKALAQFQQSLAIINNNLTKYIECDETMEILRTYYHTGTCLDEMNQDDFAIEYYNKAWELYEKYPFENTIDDMWDLMNDMTLL
;
A
#
# COMPACT_ATOMS: atom_id res chain seq x y z
N MET A 1 4.43 7.33 -11.98
CA MET A 1 5.30 6.41 -11.21
C MET A 1 6.14 7.12 -10.16
N ILE A 2 7.17 7.93 -10.48
CA ILE A 2 8.09 8.52 -9.46
C ILE A 2 7.36 9.22 -8.30
N GLN A 3 6.26 9.93 -8.59
CA GLN A 3 5.48 10.63 -7.57
C GLN A 3 4.74 9.70 -6.59
N ILE A 4 4.29 8.52 -7.04
CA ILE A 4 3.63 7.51 -6.19
C ILE A 4 4.65 6.92 -5.22
N SER A 5 5.80 6.44 -5.75
CA SER A 5 6.86 5.85 -4.92
C SER A 5 7.41 6.84 -3.90
N LEU A 6 7.60 8.12 -4.30
CA LEU A 6 8.06 9.16 -3.37
C LEU A 6 7.06 9.42 -2.25
N SER A 7 5.77 9.59 -2.58
CA SER A 7 4.71 9.79 -1.58
C SER A 7 4.56 8.58 -0.64
N ASN A 8 4.70 7.36 -1.16
CA ASN A 8 4.69 6.14 -0.34
C ASN A 8 5.85 6.09 0.66
N VAL A 9 7.06 6.37 0.20
CA VAL A 9 8.25 6.38 1.07
C VAL A 9 8.11 7.45 2.15
N ILE A 10 7.66 8.65 1.79
CA ILE A 10 7.42 9.72 2.77
C ILE A 10 6.33 9.30 3.77
N GLY A 11 5.23 8.71 3.29
CA GLY A 11 4.16 8.19 4.14
C GLY A 11 4.65 7.16 5.13
N TYR A 12 5.49 6.22 4.69
CA TYR A 12 6.11 5.20 5.54
C TYR A 12 6.94 5.81 6.68
N TYR A 13 7.82 6.77 6.38
CA TYR A 13 8.63 7.41 7.43
C TYR A 13 7.81 8.28 8.38
N LEU A 14 6.74 8.92 7.89
CA LEU A 14 5.80 9.66 8.73
C LEU A 14 5.05 8.74 9.69
N ASN A 15 4.60 7.59 9.20
CA ASN A 15 3.95 6.56 9.99
C ASN A 15 4.89 6.05 11.10
N LYS A 16 6.15 5.71 10.76
CA LYS A 16 7.18 5.34 11.76
C LYS A 16 7.52 6.46 12.76
N SER A 17 7.17 7.70 12.44
CA SER A 17 7.31 8.86 13.33
C SER A 17 6.02 9.19 14.09
N GLU A 18 5.04 8.28 14.11
CA GLU A 18 3.71 8.43 14.75
C GLU A 18 2.89 9.61 14.21
N GLN A 19 3.24 10.13 13.02
CA GLN A 19 2.54 11.21 12.34
C GLN A 19 1.47 10.65 11.40
N TYR A 20 0.56 9.86 11.95
CA TYR A 20 -0.40 9.04 11.19
C TYR A 20 -1.28 9.85 10.24
N GLU A 21 -1.80 11.01 10.68
CA GLU A 21 -2.63 11.87 9.84
C GLU A 21 -1.88 12.36 8.58
N LYS A 22 -0.59 12.66 8.72
CA LYS A 22 0.25 13.09 7.59
C LYS A 22 0.61 11.90 6.71
N ALA A 23 0.89 10.74 7.31
CA ALA A 23 1.16 9.51 6.58
C ALA A 23 -0.04 9.11 5.71
N LEU A 24 -1.24 9.11 6.30
CA LEU A 24 -2.49 8.83 5.60
C LEU A 24 -2.73 9.79 4.45
N ALA A 25 -2.46 11.09 4.64
CA ALA A 25 -2.57 12.07 3.57
C ALA A 25 -1.63 11.77 2.38
N GLN A 26 -0.40 11.30 2.66
CA GLN A 26 0.53 10.89 1.59
C GLN A 26 0.04 9.64 0.86
N PHE A 27 -0.44 8.62 1.58
CA PHE A 27 -0.97 7.41 0.94
C PHE A 27 -2.23 7.70 0.12
N GLN A 28 -3.13 8.55 0.61
CA GLN A 28 -4.30 9.00 -0.16
C GLN A 28 -3.91 9.74 -1.44
N GLN A 29 -2.84 10.54 -1.40
CA GLN A 29 -2.30 11.19 -2.60
C GLN A 29 -1.78 10.15 -3.61
N SER A 30 -1.02 9.15 -3.16
CA SER A 30 -0.58 8.03 -4.00
C SER A 30 -1.77 7.33 -4.65
N LEU A 31 -2.80 6.98 -3.86
CA LEU A 31 -4.01 6.33 -4.34
C LEU A 31 -4.81 7.17 -5.33
N ALA A 32 -4.89 8.48 -5.14
CA ALA A 32 -5.55 9.38 -6.09
C ALA A 32 -4.82 9.39 -7.44
N ILE A 33 -3.48 9.39 -7.44
CA ILE A 33 -2.68 9.31 -8.66
C ILE A 33 -2.87 7.94 -9.33
N ILE A 34 -2.85 6.86 -8.56
CA ILE A 34 -3.12 5.49 -9.04
C ILE A 34 -4.49 5.42 -9.72
N ASN A 35 -5.55 5.86 -9.02
CA ASN A 35 -6.93 5.83 -9.52
C ASN A 35 -7.11 6.66 -10.79
N ASN A 36 -6.43 7.80 -10.91
CA ASN A 36 -6.48 8.63 -12.11
C ASN A 36 -5.70 8.05 -13.30
N ASN A 37 -4.76 7.11 -13.08
CA ASN A 37 -3.93 6.50 -14.11
C ASN A 37 -4.34 5.06 -14.48
N LEU A 38 -5.25 4.44 -13.72
CA LEU A 38 -5.75 3.07 -13.87
C LEU A 38 -6.37 2.73 -15.25
N THR A 39 -6.55 3.71 -16.13
CA THR A 39 -7.07 3.55 -17.50
C THR A 39 -6.07 2.94 -18.49
N LYS A 40 -4.81 2.70 -18.10
CA LYS A 40 -3.77 2.22 -19.02
C LYS A 40 -2.99 1.09 -18.37
N TYR A 41 -3.22 -0.14 -18.86
CA TYR A 41 -2.41 -1.35 -18.67
C TYR A 41 -1.45 -1.32 -17.47
N ILE A 42 -1.88 -1.91 -16.34
CA ILE A 42 -1.02 -2.03 -15.16
C ILE A 42 0.10 -3.01 -15.49
N GLU A 43 1.31 -2.48 -15.67
CA GLU A 43 2.54 -3.28 -15.73
C GLU A 43 2.84 -3.85 -14.34
N CYS A 44 3.55 -4.99 -14.26
CA CYS A 44 3.80 -5.70 -13.00
C CYS A 44 4.43 -4.82 -11.91
N ASP A 45 5.31 -3.89 -12.31
CA ASP A 45 5.97 -2.94 -11.41
C ASP A 45 5.00 -1.91 -10.83
N GLU A 46 4.00 -1.47 -11.59
CA GLU A 46 2.96 -0.57 -11.10
C GLU A 46 2.01 -1.30 -10.14
N THR A 47 1.71 -2.58 -10.39
CA THR A 47 0.90 -3.39 -9.47
C THR A 47 1.54 -3.48 -8.07
N MET A 48 2.87 -3.62 -7.99
CA MET A 48 3.57 -3.69 -6.69
C MET A 48 3.49 -2.38 -5.91
N GLU A 49 3.63 -1.24 -6.57
CA GLU A 49 3.49 0.07 -5.92
C GLU A 49 2.07 0.28 -5.39
N ILE A 50 1.06 -0.16 -6.14
CA ILE A 50 -0.34 -0.07 -5.70
C ILE A 50 -0.57 -0.97 -4.48
N LEU A 51 -0.09 -2.22 -4.51
CA LEU A 51 -0.19 -3.16 -3.40
C LEU A 51 0.45 -2.58 -2.13
N ARG A 52 1.68 -2.06 -2.23
CA ARG A 52 2.37 -1.40 -1.10
C ARG A 52 1.59 -0.22 -0.55
N THR A 53 1.01 0.59 -1.44
CA THR A 53 0.21 1.76 -1.04
C THR A 53 -0.98 1.32 -0.20
N TYR A 54 -1.73 0.31 -0.66
CA TYR A 54 -2.88 -0.22 0.07
C TYR A 54 -2.47 -0.83 1.41
N TYR A 55 -1.40 -1.64 1.42
CA TYR A 55 -0.88 -2.23 2.65
C TYR A 55 -0.50 -1.17 3.69
N HIS A 56 0.33 -0.18 3.31
CA HIS A 56 0.75 0.87 4.25
C HIS A 56 -0.41 1.78 4.70
N THR A 57 -1.42 1.95 3.84
CA THR A 57 -2.66 2.63 4.25
C THR A 57 -3.36 1.81 5.34
N GLY A 58 -3.49 0.49 5.16
CA GLY A 58 -4.05 -0.42 6.15
C GLY A 58 -3.31 -0.34 7.49
N THR A 59 -1.98 -0.46 7.47
CA THR A 59 -1.14 -0.35 8.68
C THR A 59 -1.29 1.00 9.37
N CYS A 60 -1.34 2.09 8.61
CA CYS A 60 -1.54 3.41 9.19
C CYS A 60 -2.91 3.56 9.87
N LEU A 61 -3.95 2.93 9.31
CA LEU A 61 -5.29 2.95 9.90
C LEU A 61 -5.37 2.05 11.14
N ASP A 62 -4.72 0.89 11.12
CA ASP A 62 -4.61 -0.01 12.27
C ASP A 62 -3.90 0.67 13.45
N GLU A 63 -2.77 1.34 13.20
CA GLU A 63 -2.06 2.14 14.21
C GLU A 63 -2.91 3.33 14.74
N MET A 64 -3.91 3.78 13.97
CA MET A 64 -4.89 4.77 14.38
C MET A 64 -6.10 4.17 15.12
N ASN A 65 -6.14 2.85 15.36
CA ASN A 65 -7.29 2.10 15.90
C ASN A 65 -8.55 2.20 15.01
N GLN A 66 -8.34 2.24 13.70
CA GLN A 66 -9.38 2.32 12.67
C GLN A 66 -9.51 0.98 11.94
N ASP A 67 -9.60 -0.10 12.71
CA ASP A 67 -9.47 -1.50 12.27
C ASP A 67 -10.42 -1.85 11.12
N ASP A 68 -11.68 -1.39 11.19
CA ASP A 68 -12.68 -1.61 10.13
C ASP A 68 -12.21 -1.09 8.77
N PHE A 69 -11.55 0.07 8.76
CA PHE A 69 -10.98 0.65 7.53
C PHE A 69 -9.67 -0.03 7.16
N ALA A 70 -8.84 -0.40 8.15
CA ALA A 70 -7.58 -1.11 7.91
C ALA A 70 -7.82 -2.42 7.14
N ILE A 71 -8.80 -3.22 7.59
CA ILE A 71 -9.19 -4.48 6.95
C ILE A 71 -9.62 -4.28 5.49
N GLU A 72 -10.37 -3.21 5.18
CA GLU A 72 -10.75 -2.91 3.80
C GLU A 72 -9.51 -2.69 2.90
N TYR A 73 -8.52 -1.98 3.41
CA TYR A 73 -7.28 -1.70 2.66
C TYR A 73 -6.36 -2.91 2.54
N TYR A 74 -6.26 -3.74 3.58
CA TYR A 74 -5.56 -5.02 3.51
C TYR A 74 -6.19 -5.96 2.50
N ASN A 75 -7.52 -6.06 2.46
CA ASN A 75 -8.22 -6.89 1.48
C ASN A 75 -7.93 -6.44 0.03
N LYS A 76 -7.88 -5.13 -0.24
CA LYS A 76 -7.51 -4.61 -1.57
C LYS A 76 -6.07 -4.95 -1.95
N ALA A 77 -5.14 -4.94 -1.00
CA ALA A 77 -3.77 -5.38 -1.22
C ALA A 77 -3.73 -6.88 -1.55
N TRP A 78 -4.51 -7.69 -0.83
CA TRP A 78 -4.60 -9.13 -1.05
C TRP A 78 -5.23 -9.49 -2.40
N GLU A 79 -6.30 -8.82 -2.83
CA GLU A 79 -6.92 -9.04 -4.14
C GLU A 79 -5.95 -8.78 -5.30
N LEU A 80 -5.10 -7.75 -5.17
CA LEU A 80 -4.03 -7.49 -6.14
C LEU A 80 -2.95 -8.55 -6.09
N TYR A 81 -2.62 -9.04 -4.89
CA TYR A 81 -1.67 -10.13 -4.72
C TYR A 81 -2.12 -11.40 -5.45
N GLU A 82 -3.35 -11.85 -5.20
CA GLU A 82 -3.88 -13.08 -5.82
C GLU A 82 -4.00 -12.97 -7.34
N LYS A 83 -4.27 -11.76 -7.86
CA LYS A 83 -4.52 -11.54 -9.28
C LYS A 83 -3.24 -11.54 -10.13
N TYR A 84 -2.08 -11.25 -9.55
CA TYR A 84 -0.83 -11.15 -10.28
C TYR A 84 0.24 -12.07 -9.68
N PRO A 85 0.77 -13.05 -10.44
CA PRO A 85 1.87 -13.87 -9.96
C PRO A 85 3.16 -13.04 -9.96
N PHE A 86 3.57 -12.54 -8.79
CA PHE A 86 4.83 -11.83 -8.60
C PHE A 86 5.99 -12.84 -8.56
N GLU A 87 6.35 -13.38 -9.73
CA GLU A 87 7.35 -14.45 -9.84
C GLU A 87 8.79 -14.02 -9.47
N ASN A 88 9.08 -12.74 -9.22
CA ASN A 88 10.46 -12.24 -9.07
C ASN A 88 10.72 -11.20 -7.95
N THR A 89 9.80 -10.96 -7.02
CA THR A 89 9.99 -10.00 -5.91
C THR A 89 9.71 -10.62 -4.55
N ILE A 90 10.20 -11.85 -4.35
CA ILE A 90 9.96 -12.66 -3.16
C ILE A 90 10.43 -11.95 -1.87
N ASP A 91 11.57 -11.25 -1.89
CA ASP A 91 12.14 -10.67 -0.66
C ASP A 91 11.29 -9.52 -0.09
N ASP A 92 10.91 -8.54 -0.92
CA ASP A 92 10.10 -7.41 -0.47
C ASP A 92 8.64 -7.81 -0.17
N MET A 93 8.16 -8.90 -0.78
CA MET A 93 6.80 -9.41 -0.55
C MET A 93 6.69 -10.25 0.71
N TRP A 94 7.75 -10.96 1.11
CA TRP A 94 7.70 -11.83 2.28
C TRP A 94 7.41 -11.05 3.57
N ASP A 95 8.03 -9.86 3.70
CA ASP A 95 7.80 -8.96 4.83
C ASP A 95 6.36 -8.43 4.86
N LEU A 96 5.83 -8.02 3.70
CA LEU A 96 4.43 -7.60 3.55
C LEU A 96 3.45 -8.74 3.88
N MET A 97 3.76 -9.97 3.47
CA MET A 97 2.91 -11.15 3.66
C MET A 97 2.86 -11.63 5.10
N ASN A 98 3.99 -11.64 5.81
CA ASN A 98 4.01 -12.05 7.22
C ASN A 98 3.07 -11.18 8.06
N ASP A 99 3.13 -9.86 7.86
CA ASP A 99 2.27 -8.93 8.58
C ASP A 99 0.78 -9.09 8.22
N MET A 100 0.44 -9.34 6.95
CA MET A 100 -0.95 -9.57 6.51
C MET A 100 -1.53 -10.91 7.02
N THR A 101 -0.71 -11.94 7.19
CA THR A 101 -1.18 -13.27 7.66
C THR A 101 -1.36 -13.36 9.17
N LEU A 102 -0.92 -12.34 9.93
CA LEU A 102 -0.99 -12.26 11.38
C LEU A 102 -2.20 -11.45 11.90
N LEU A 103 -2.96 -10.81 11.01
CA LEU A 103 -4.24 -10.13 11.26
C LEU A 103 -5.42 -11.12 11.25
#